data_AF-B4W1Q4-F1
#
_entry.id   AF-B4W1Q4-F1
#
_cell.length_a   1.000
_cell.length_b   1.000
_cell.length_c   1.000
_cell.angle_alpha   90.00
_cell.angle_beta   90.00
_cell.angle_gamma   90.00
#
_symmetry.space_group_name_H-M   'P 1'
#
loop_
_entity.id
_entity.type
_entity.pdbx_description
1 polymer ?
#
loop_
_entity_poly.entity_id
_entity_poly.type
_entity_poly.pdbx_seq_one_letter_code
_entity_poly.pdbx_strand_id
1 'polypeptide(L)' 'MDQHWIKLSYERDTYLIDLNRISTFVWAKNGRLIVWLPDGKVRLIIHPKTNPDAYQEILDYVQKTVGQPIGCQLSAKSET' A
#
# COMPACT_ATOMS: atom_id res chain seq x y z
N MET A 1 -2.15 13.17 -15.70
CA MET A 1 -2.26 12.26 -14.54
C MET A 1 -1.50 12.89 -13.42
N ASP A 2 -2.11 13.01 -12.25
CA ASP A 2 -1.49 13.61 -11.07
C ASP A 2 -0.31 12.75 -10.61
N GLN A 3 0.79 13.39 -10.18
CA GLN A 3 1.92 12.69 -9.61
C GLN A 3 1.60 12.27 -8.17
N HIS A 4 1.60 10.97 -7.91
CA HIS A 4 1.30 10.41 -6.60
C HIS A 4 2.59 9.93 -5.94
N TRP A 5 3.24 10.84 -5.23
CA TRP A 5 4.48 10.57 -4.50
C TRP A 5 4.21 10.35 -3.02
N ILE A 6 4.67 9.21 -2.50
CA ILE A 6 4.62 8.93 -1.06
C ILE A 6 6.02 8.94 -0.47
N LYS A 7 6.10 9.30 0.81
CA LYS A 7 7.32 9.19 1.61
C LYS A 7 7.19 8.06 2.60
N LEU A 8 8.13 7.13 2.58
CA LEU A 8 8.16 5.96 3.45
C LEU A 8 9.52 5.85 4.15
N SER A 9 9.52 5.68 5.47
CA SER A 9 10.70 5.22 6.19
C SER A 9 10.67 3.70 6.26
N TYR A 10 11.69 3.04 5.70
CA TYR A 10 11.82 1.58 5.70
C TYR A 10 13.25 1.21 6.09
N GLU A 11 13.38 0.36 7.10
CA GLU A 11 14.64 0.05 7.77
C GLU A 11 15.37 1.33 8.24
N ARG A 12 16.52 1.68 7.63
CA ARG A 12 17.30 2.88 7.98
C ARG A 12 17.19 3.99 6.93
N ASP A 13 16.45 3.74 5.86
CA ASP A 13 16.41 4.59 4.69
C ASP A 13 15.04 5.28 4.55
N THR A 14 15.06 6.42 3.87
CA THR A 14 13.87 7.15 3.45
C THR A 14 13.65 6.95 1.97
N TYR A 15 12.49 6.46 1.60
CA TYR A 15 12.07 6.24 0.22
C TYR A 15 11.08 7.32 -0.21
N LEU A 16 11.27 7.81 -1.43
CA LEU A 16 10.27 8.58 -2.18
C LEU A 16 9.81 7.71 -3.35
N ILE A 17 8.51 7.39 -3.39
CA ILE A 17 7.97 6.37 -4.29
C ILE A 17 6.88 7.02 -5.15
N ASP A 18 7.05 6.94 -6.47
CA ASP A 18 6.03 7.30 -7.46
C ASP A 18 5.07 6.13 -7.67
N LEU A 19 3.86 6.24 -7.12
CA LEU A 19 2.86 5.18 -7.20
C LEU A 19 2.40 4.88 -8.63
N ASN A 20 2.50 5.84 -9.55
CA ASN A 20 2.12 5.65 -10.95
C ASN A 20 3.03 4.68 -11.70
N ARG A 21 4.21 4.36 -11.15
CA ARG A 21 5.16 3.42 -11.75
C ARG A 21 5.13 2.03 -11.12
N ILE A 22 4.35 1.83 -10.07
CA ILE A 22 4.23 0.56 -9.37
C ILE A 22 3.15 -0.29 -10.05
N SER A 23 3.52 -1.47 -10.53
CA SER A 23 2.62 -2.36 -11.27
C SER A 23 1.91 -3.39 -10.38
N THR A 24 2.31 -3.54 -9.12
CA THR A 24 1.79 -4.60 -8.24
C THR A 24 1.76 -4.18 -6.79
N PHE A 25 0.56 -4.27 -6.21
CA PHE A 25 0.28 -4.09 -4.80
C PHE A 25 -0.26 -5.42 -4.25
N VAL A 26 0.14 -5.79 -3.04
CA VAL A 26 -0.35 -6.99 -2.35
C VAL A 26 -0.75 -6.62 -0.94
N TRP A 27 -1.97 -6.97 -0.56
CA TRP A 27 -2.41 -6.93 0.82
C TRP A 27 -2.32 -8.33 1.43
N ALA A 28 -1.41 -8.52 2.39
CA ALA A 28 -1.20 -9.81 3.04
C ALA A 28 -2.19 -10.02 4.19
N LYS A 29 -2.51 -11.29 4.50
CA LYS A 29 -3.45 -11.68 5.56
C LYS A 29 -3.12 -11.12 6.96
N ASN A 30 -1.87 -10.73 7.20
CA ASN A 30 -1.42 -10.11 8.45
C ASN A 30 -1.55 -8.58 8.45
N GLY A 31 -2.26 -8.01 7.48
CA GLY A 31 -2.49 -6.58 7.34
C GLY A 31 -1.29 -5.80 6.81
N ARG A 32 -0.24 -6.45 6.31
CA ARG A 32 0.89 -5.77 5.68
C ARG A 32 0.61 -5.52 4.21
N LEU A 33 1.01 -4.34 3.72
CA LEU A 33 1.09 -4.07 2.30
C LEU A 33 2.48 -4.43 1.78
N ILE A 34 2.54 -5.06 0.61
CA ILE A 34 3.77 -5.36 -0.10
C ILE A 34 3.68 -4.75 -1.49
N VAL A 35 4.70 -3.98 -1.85
CA VAL A 35 4.85 -3.42 -3.20
C VAL A 35 6.18 -3.83 -3.79
N TRP A 36 6.20 -4.02 -5.10
CA TRP A 36 7.42 -4.33 -5.86
C TRP A 36 7.83 -3.09 -6.65
N LEU A 37 9.10 -2.72 -6.55
CA LEU A 37 9.65 -1.64 -7.39
C LEU A 37 9.68 -2.07 -8.87
N PRO A 38 9.75 -1.13 -9.83
CA PRO A 38 9.61 -1.42 -11.26
C PRO A 38 10.62 -2.44 -11.82
N ASP A 39 11.76 -2.65 -11.17
CA ASP A 39 12.75 -3.66 -11.56
C ASP A 39 12.51 -5.04 -10.90
N GLY A 40 11.52 -5.15 -10.01
CA GLY A 40 11.13 -6.36 -9.28
C GLY A 40 12.14 -6.83 -8.22
N LYS A 41 13.27 -6.15 -8.05
CA LYS A 41 14.38 -6.62 -7.20
C LYS A 41 14.17 -6.31 -5.73
N VAL A 42 13.46 -5.23 -5.44
CA VAL A 42 13.21 -4.77 -4.08
C VAL A 42 11.72 -4.87 -3.78
N ARG A 43 11.40 -5.59 -2.70
CA ARG A 43 10.07 -5.58 -2.07
C ARG A 43 10.07 -4.58 -0.93
N LEU A 44 9.05 -3.74 -0.84
CA LEU A 44 8.81 -2.90 0.32
C LEU A 44 7.66 -3.48 1.11
N ILE A 45 7.87 -3.68 2.42
CA ILE A 45 6.85 -4.18 3.33
C ILE A 45 6.39 -3.02 4.20
N ILE A 46 5.16 -2.59 4.00
CA ILE A 46 4.59 -1.41 4.64
C ILE A 46 3.67 -1.90 5.74
N HIS A 47 4.01 -1.55 6.98
CA HIS A 47 3.31 -2.01 8.16
C HIS A 47 2.38 -0.90 8.68
N PRO A 48 1.08 -1.20 8.90
CA PRO A 48 0.08 -0.17 9.20
C PRO A 48 0.38 0.61 10.50
N LYS A 49 1.08 -0.01 11.46
CA LYS A 49 1.45 0.67 12.72
C LYS A 49 2.67 1.59 12.61
N THR A 50 3.64 1.26 11.77
CA THR A 50 4.91 2.03 11.68
C THR A 50 4.85 3.08 10.58
N ASN A 51 4.00 2.88 9.59
CA ASN A 51 3.84 3.75 8.44
C ASN A 51 2.35 4.01 8.15
N PRO A 52 1.57 4.51 9.13
CA PRO A 52 0.11 4.63 8.99
C PRO A 52 -0.30 5.54 7.82
N ASP A 53 0.37 6.68 7.65
CA ASP A 53 0.03 7.65 6.60
C ASP A 53 0.29 7.08 5.19
N ALA A 54 1.51 6.59 4.96
CA ALA A 54 1.87 5.95 3.69
C ALA A 54 1.02 4.70 3.40
N TYR A 55 0.66 3.95 4.45
CA TYR A 55 -0.22 2.79 4.32
C TYR A 55 -1.61 3.21 3.83
N GLN A 56 -2.21 4.24 4.43
CA GLN A 56 -3.53 4.73 4.02
C GLN A 56 -3.49 5.35 2.63
N GLU A 57 -2.48 6.17 2.32
CA GLU A 57 -2.36 6.81 1.02
C GLU A 57 -2.25 5.80 -0.14
N ILE A 58 -1.57 4.67 0.09
CA ILE A 58 -1.52 3.57 -0.89
C ILE A 58 -2.89 2.92 -1.06
N LEU A 59 -3.63 2.68 0.01
CA LEU A 59 -4.97 2.10 -0.09
C LEU A 59 -5.91 3.00 -0.88
N ASP A 60 -5.89 4.30 -0.60
CA ASP A 60 -6.71 5.30 -1.27
C ASP A 60 -6.33 5.39 -2.77
N TYR A 61 -5.03 5.39 -3.07
CA TYR A 61 -4.53 5.38 -4.44
C TYR A 61 -5.01 4.15 -5.22
N VAL A 62 -4.89 2.96 -4.65
CA VAL A 62 -5.30 1.71 -5.30
C VAL A 62 -6.81 1.70 -5.52
N GLN A 63 -7.60 2.11 -4.54
CA GLN A 63 -9.06 2.20 -4.67
C GLN A 63 -9.47 3.22 -5.74
N LYS A 64 -8.84 4.40 -5.80
CA LYS A 64 -9.09 5.41 -6.83
C LYS A 64 -8.72 4.90 -8.24
N THR A 65 -7.65 4.11 -8.36
CA THR A 65 -7.09 3.67 -9.64
C THR A 65 -7.82 2.45 -10.21
N VAL A 66 -8.11 1.46 -9.36
CA VAL A 66 -8.68 0.16 -9.78
C VAL A 66 -10.20 0.11 -9.55
N GLY A 67 -10.75 1.05 -8.77
CA GLY A 67 -12.17 1.11 -8.45
C GLY A 67 -12.63 0.08 -7.42
N GLN A 68 -11.71 -0.68 -6.80
CA GLN A 68 -11.98 -1.69 -5.79
C GLN A 68 -10.90 -1.67 -4.69
N PRO A 69 -11.25 -1.90 -3.41
CA PRO A 69 -10.26 -1.99 -2.33
C PRO A 69 -9.45 -3.29 -2.42
N ILE A 70 -8.13 -3.19 -2.25
CA ILE A 70 -7.22 -4.36 -2.31
C ILE A 70 -7.25 -5.22 -1.05
N GLY A 71 -7.67 -4.65 0.08
CA GLY A 71 -7.90 -5.36 1.33
C GLY A 71 -9.39 -5.35 1.65
N CYS A 72 -10.09 -6.43 1.33
CA CYS A 72 -11.45 -6.63 1.80
C CYS A 72 -11.77 -8.12 1.91
N GLN A 73 -12.00 -8.61 3.14
CA GLN A 73 -13.10 -9.54 3.41
C GLN A 73 -13.41 -9.72 4.92
N LEU A 74 -14.69 -9.46 5.24
CA LEU A 74 -15.48 -9.86 6.42
C LEU A 74 -15.38 -9.06 7.72
N SER A 75 -16.27 -8.06 7.87
CA SER A 75 -17.21 -8.10 9.00
C SER A 75 -18.63 -8.31 8.47
N ALA A 76 -18.91 -9.54 8.01
CA ALA A 76 -20.29 -9.98 8.05
C ALA A 76 -20.59 -10.37 9.51
N LYS A 77 -21.49 -9.59 10.12
CA LYS A 77 -22.23 -9.83 11.37
C LYS A 77 -21.51 -9.61 12.70
N SER A 78 -21.89 -8.51 13.35
CA SER A 78 -22.44 -8.59 14.71
C SER A 78 -23.56 -7.54 14.81
N GLU A 79 -24.75 -7.91 14.34
CA GLU A 79 -25.98 -7.40 14.93
C GLU A 79 -26.17 -8.17 16.24
N THR A 80 -26.11 -7.46 17.37
CA THR A 80 -26.74 -7.86 18.63
C THR A 80 -27.63 -6.70 19.03
#